data_AF-A0A7C4X455-F1
#
_entry.id   AF-A0A7C4X455-F1
#
_cell.length_a   1.000
_cell.length_b   1.000
_cell.length_c   1.000
_cell.angle_alpha   90.00
_cell.angle_beta   90.00
_cell.angle_gamma   90.00
#
_symmetry.space_group_name_H-M   'P 1'
#
loop_
_entity.id
_entity.type
_entity.pdbx_description
1 polymer ?
#
loop_
_entity_poly.entity_id
_entity_poly.type
_entity_poly.pdbx_seq_one_letter_code
_entity_poly.pdbx_strand_id
1 'polypeptide(L)'
;MPRKIYDDKRLKPEALKLRRQGLSYREIAEKLSCSVYKVHELISEHESSSSRLKQAAELADKLDGLASKLKALDTQVSKLQSSLSNVKMLEDLADEVSKLRKEVESFNRRFEELKDSIDWIRSSAERRLRDDYNGCKWLDGGGYCTLWYWHEKVKGWNMRPDTKEGRTVYRLNVKKHPLICTACPSYEPRG
;
A
#
# COMPACT_ATOMS: atom_id res chain seq x y z
N MET A 1 -59.78 52.23 42.60
CA MET A 1 -59.89 50.79 42.30
C MET A 1 -58.49 50.17 42.35
N PRO A 2 -58.29 49.01 43.00
CA PRO A 2 -56.98 48.35 43.05
C PRO A 2 -56.56 47.86 41.67
N ARG A 3 -55.30 48.11 41.25
CA ARG A 3 -54.76 47.54 40.01
C ARG A 3 -54.36 46.09 40.26
N LYS A 4 -54.97 45.14 39.54
CA LYS A 4 -54.56 43.74 39.55
C LYS A 4 -53.16 43.65 38.94
N ILE A 5 -52.18 43.20 39.72
CA ILE A 5 -50.80 43.03 39.28
C ILE A 5 -50.71 41.67 38.58
N TYR A 6 -50.21 41.66 37.35
CA TYR A 6 -50.03 40.45 36.54
C TYR A 6 -48.55 40.08 36.46
N ASP A 7 -48.25 38.78 36.39
CA ASP A 7 -46.90 38.28 36.16
C ASP A 7 -46.65 38.09 34.65
N ASP A 8 -46.08 39.12 34.04
CA ASP A 8 -45.85 39.19 32.60
C ASP A 8 -44.87 38.11 32.12
N LYS A 9 -43.90 37.71 32.95
CA LYS A 9 -42.90 36.69 32.57
C LYS A 9 -43.55 35.32 32.39
N ARG A 10 -44.59 35.03 33.18
CA ARG A 10 -45.35 33.78 33.08
C ARG A 10 -46.42 33.83 31.99
N LEU A 11 -47.11 34.97 31.85
CA LEU A 11 -48.25 35.12 30.94
C LEU A 11 -47.84 35.31 29.46
N LYS A 12 -46.71 35.98 29.18
CA LYS A 12 -46.25 36.26 27.81
C LYS A 12 -46.05 34.99 26.95
N PRO A 13 -45.30 33.95 27.39
CA PRO A 13 -45.10 32.75 26.58
C PRO A 13 -46.40 31.95 26.33
N GLU A 14 -47.30 31.87 27.31
CA GLU A 14 -48.59 31.19 27.13
C GLU A 14 -49.53 31.97 26.21
N ALA A 15 -49.59 33.30 26.33
CA ALA A 15 -50.36 34.16 25.45
C ALA A 15 -49.90 34.03 23.99
N LEU A 16 -48.59 34.02 23.74
CA LEU A 16 -48.02 33.80 22.40
C LEU A 16 -48.31 32.41 21.86
N LYS A 17 -48.30 31.37 22.70
CA LYS A 17 -48.65 29.99 22.31
C LYS A 17 -50.12 29.89 21.90
N LEU A 18 -51.04 30.40 22.72
CA LEU A 18 -52.48 30.40 22.41
C LEU A 18 -52.78 31.25 21.15
N ARG A 19 -52.03 32.33 20.95
CA ARG A 19 -52.13 33.15 19.74
C ARG A 19 -51.67 32.42 18.48
N ARG A 20 -50.57 31.66 18.55
CA ARG A 20 -50.11 30.79 17.44
C ARG A 20 -51.11 29.68 17.11
N GLN A 21 -51.92 29.26 18.07
CA GLN A 21 -53.01 28.29 17.87
C GLN A 21 -54.26 28.91 17.22
N GLY A 22 -54.26 30.21 16.93
CA GLY A 22 -55.34 30.91 16.23
C GLY A 22 -56.43 31.51 17.14
N LEU A 23 -56.26 31.48 18.47
CA LEU A 23 -57.24 32.06 19.38
C LEU A 23 -57.26 33.61 19.30
N SER A 24 -58.45 34.18 19.50
CA SER A 24 -58.66 35.61 19.60
C SER A 24 -58.15 36.18 20.93
N TYR A 25 -57.87 37.49 20.96
CA TYR A 25 -57.45 38.21 22.17
C TYR A 25 -58.42 38.01 23.35
N ARG A 26 -59.71 37.84 23.07
CA ARG A 26 -60.75 37.62 24.08
C ARG A 26 -60.69 36.22 24.68
N GLU A 27 -60.58 35.20 23.85
CA GLU A 27 -60.46 33.79 24.30
C GLU A 27 -59.15 33.55 25.07
N ILE A 28 -58.07 34.22 24.68
CA ILE A 28 -56.80 34.17 25.40
C ILE A 28 -56.92 34.83 26.78
N ALA A 29 -57.61 35.97 26.86
CA ALA A 29 -57.82 36.67 28.12
C ALA A 29 -58.63 35.84 29.12
N GLU A 30 -59.67 35.14 28.63
CA GLU A 30 -60.47 34.20 29.40
C GLU A 30 -59.62 33.02 29.90
N LYS A 31 -58.83 32.38 29.02
CA LYS A 31 -57.95 31.27 29.41
C LYS A 31 -56.88 31.64 30.42
N LEU A 32 -56.31 32.85 30.30
CA LEU A 32 -55.23 33.33 31.18
C LEU A 32 -55.74 34.10 32.40
N SER A 33 -57.06 34.21 32.58
CA SER A 33 -57.70 34.96 33.67
C SER A 33 -57.18 36.40 33.82
N CYS A 34 -56.93 37.06 32.69
CA CYS A 34 -56.41 38.44 32.60
C CYS A 34 -57.29 39.33 31.72
N SER A 35 -56.98 40.63 31.63
CA SER A 35 -57.77 41.54 30.80
C SER A 35 -57.38 41.42 29.32
N VAL A 36 -58.32 41.68 28.41
CA VAL A 36 -58.07 41.71 26.96
C VAL A 36 -56.96 42.70 26.60
N TYR A 37 -56.96 43.87 27.27
CA TYR A 37 -55.89 44.87 27.14
C TYR A 37 -54.52 44.28 27.51
N LYS A 38 -54.46 43.48 28.59
CA LYS A 38 -53.20 42.85 29.01
C LYS A 38 -52.69 41.85 27.97
N VAL A 39 -53.58 41.05 27.38
CA VAL A 39 -53.21 40.14 26.29
C VAL A 39 -52.71 40.91 25.06
N HIS A 40 -53.38 42.01 24.69
CA HIS A 40 -52.93 42.89 23.62
C HIS A 40 -51.53 43.45 23.89
N GLU A 41 -51.28 43.97 25.09
CA GLU A 41 -49.96 44.45 25.51
C GLU A 41 -48.88 43.36 25.39
N LEU A 42 -49.16 42.13 25.84
CA LEU A 42 -48.20 41.01 25.82
C LEU A 42 -47.85 40.52 24.40
N ILE A 43 -48.77 40.65 23.45
CA ILE A 43 -48.64 40.09 22.09
C ILE A 43 -48.30 41.15 21.03
N SER A 44 -48.80 42.37 21.17
CA SER A 44 -48.70 43.43 20.16
C SER A 44 -47.27 43.74 19.74
N GLU A 45 -46.31 43.70 20.67
CA GLU A 45 -44.89 43.83 20.37
C GLU A 45 -44.42 42.76 19.37
N HIS A 46 -44.85 41.51 19.56
CA HIS A 46 -44.42 40.35 18.78
C HIS A 46 -45.19 40.22 17.44
N GLU A 47 -46.40 40.78 17.36
CA GLU A 47 -47.17 40.89 16.11
C GLU A 47 -46.82 42.13 15.30
N SER A 48 -46.13 43.11 15.89
CA SER A 48 -45.70 44.31 15.19
C SER A 48 -44.88 43.97 13.96
N SER A 49 -45.08 44.72 12.88
CA SER A 49 -44.33 44.55 11.63
C SER A 49 -42.81 44.62 11.88
N SER A 50 -42.38 45.49 12.81
CA SER A 50 -40.97 45.61 13.23
C SER A 50 -40.42 44.34 13.89
N SER A 51 -41.17 43.70 14.80
CA SER A 51 -40.73 42.45 15.43
C SER A 51 -40.67 41.28 14.44
N ARG A 52 -41.62 41.20 13.51
CA ARG A 52 -41.60 40.18 12.46
C ARG A 52 -40.40 40.35 11.54
N LEU A 53 -40.06 41.59 11.17
CA LEU A 53 -38.86 41.90 10.39
C LEU A 53 -37.57 41.50 11.12
N LYS A 54 -37.49 41.75 12.43
CA LYS A 54 -36.34 41.29 13.24
C LYS A 54 -36.19 39.76 13.24
N GLN A 55 -37.30 39.04 13.44
CA GLN A 55 -37.28 37.56 13.41
C GLN A 55 -36.92 37.01 12.03
N ALA A 56 -37.40 37.65 10.95
CA ALA A 56 -37.03 37.28 9.59
C ALA A 56 -35.53 37.52 9.33
N ALA A 57 -34.97 38.63 9.81
CA ALA A 57 -33.55 38.92 9.70
C ALA A 57 -32.69 37.90 10.47
N GLU A 58 -33.06 37.57 11.71
CA GLU A 58 -32.36 36.53 12.50
C GLU A 58 -32.41 35.15 11.85
N LEU A 59 -33.53 34.80 11.21
CA LEU A 59 -33.66 33.55 10.46
C LEU A 59 -32.81 33.56 9.20
N ALA A 60 -32.73 34.70 8.48
CA ALA A 60 -31.84 34.86 7.34
C ALA A 60 -30.37 34.69 7.73
N ASP A 61 -29.93 35.33 8.81
CA ASP A 61 -28.57 35.19 9.34
C ASP A 61 -28.24 33.73 9.69
N LYS A 62 -29.19 33.01 10.30
CA LYS A 62 -29.04 31.56 10.58
C LYS A 62 -28.96 30.74 9.30
N LEU A 63 -29.74 31.10 8.29
CA LEU A 63 -29.75 30.41 6.99
C LEU A 63 -28.41 30.59 6.27
N ASP A 64 -27.85 31.80 6.30
CA ASP A 64 -26.51 32.10 5.77
C ASP A 64 -25.42 31.36 6.55
N GLY A 65 -25.55 31.29 7.88
CA GLY A 65 -24.69 30.50 8.75
C GLY A 65 -24.75 28.99 8.46
N LEU A 66 -25.91 28.45 8.11
CA LEU A 66 -26.04 27.05 7.69
C LEU A 66 -25.50 26.83 6.28
N ALA A 67 -25.76 27.74 5.34
CA ALA A 67 -25.27 27.66 3.97
C ALA A 67 -23.73 27.66 3.91
N SER A 68 -23.09 28.51 4.73
CA SER A 68 -21.62 28.53 4.85
C SER A 68 -21.05 27.23 5.42
N LYS A 69 -21.68 26.66 6.46
CA LYS A 69 -21.29 25.34 7.01
C LYS A 69 -21.44 24.22 5.98
N LEU A 70 -22.51 24.26 5.18
CA LEU A 70 -22.77 23.25 4.15
C LEU A 70 -21.70 23.30 3.05
N LYS A 71 -21.29 24.50 2.62
CA LYS A 71 -20.14 24.69 1.72
C LYS A 71 -18.84 24.15 2.32
N ALA A 72 -18.59 24.40 3.61
CA ALA A 72 -17.39 23.89 4.27
C ALA A 72 -17.38 22.34 4.31
N LEU A 73 -18.50 21.71 4.65
CA LEU A 73 -18.66 20.26 4.62
C LEU A 73 -18.44 19.68 3.22
N ASP A 74 -19.00 20.32 2.19
CA ASP A 74 -18.83 19.90 0.80
C ASP A 74 -17.34 19.88 0.40
N THR A 75 -16.59 20.95 0.75
CA THR A 75 -15.14 20.97 0.51
C THR A 75 -14.37 19.88 1.28
N GLN A 76 -14.83 19.51 2.48
CA GLN A 76 -14.23 18.41 3.24
C GLN A 76 -14.52 17.06 2.59
N VAL A 77 -15.73 16.84 2.10
CA VAL A 77 -16.12 15.63 1.37
C VAL A 77 -15.27 15.47 0.11
N SER A 78 -15.08 16.53 -0.69
CA SER A 78 -14.24 16.47 -1.88
C SER A 78 -12.78 16.11 -1.53
N LYS A 79 -12.23 16.68 -0.45
CA LYS A 79 -10.89 16.32 0.03
C LYS A 79 -10.81 14.86 0.45
N LEU A 80 -11.79 14.36 1.20
CA LEU A 80 -11.83 12.97 1.62
C LEU A 80 -11.96 12.01 0.43
N GLN A 81 -12.73 12.36 -0.59
CA GLN A 81 -12.84 11.57 -1.83
C GLN A 81 -11.49 11.46 -2.54
N SER A 82 -10.71 12.55 -2.61
CA SER A 82 -9.36 12.53 -3.21
C SER A 82 -8.37 11.71 -2.37
N SER A 83 -8.47 11.75 -1.04
CA SER A 83 -7.65 10.90 -0.17
C SER A 83 -8.01 9.42 -0.35
N LEU A 84 -9.30 9.09 -0.49
CA LEU A 84 -9.78 7.72 -0.70
C LEU A 84 -9.26 7.12 -2.02
N SER A 85 -9.19 7.90 -3.11
CA SER A 85 -8.58 7.42 -4.35
C SER A 85 -7.10 7.08 -4.19
N ASN A 86 -6.37 7.83 -3.36
CA ASN A 86 -4.97 7.52 -3.06
C ASN A 86 -4.81 6.20 -2.29
N VAL A 87 -5.75 5.89 -1.38
CA VAL A 87 -5.74 4.62 -0.65
C VAL A 87 -5.95 3.43 -1.58
N LYS A 88 -6.83 3.53 -2.58
CA LYS A 88 -7.02 2.46 -3.57
C LYS A 88 -5.74 2.13 -4.33
N MET A 89 -4.94 3.13 -4.69
CA MET A 89 -3.63 2.89 -5.33
C MET A 89 -2.66 2.13 -4.42
N LEU A 90 -2.77 2.26 -3.09
CA LEU A 90 -1.97 1.47 -2.16
C LEU A 90 -2.38 -0.01 -2.12
N GLU A 91 -3.67 -0.31 -2.31
CA GLU A 91 -4.16 -1.69 -2.41
C GLU A 91 -3.60 -2.36 -3.67
N ASP A 92 -3.66 -1.69 -4.82
CA ASP A 92 -3.11 -2.19 -6.08
C ASP A 92 -1.59 -2.43 -5.96
N LEU A 93 -0.86 -1.49 -5.33
CA LEU A 93 0.57 -1.64 -5.10
C LEU A 93 0.89 -2.81 -4.15
N ALA A 94 0.06 -3.05 -3.14
CA ALA A 94 0.24 -4.19 -2.24
C ALA A 94 0.07 -5.53 -2.98
N ASP A 95 -0.87 -5.61 -3.92
CA ASP A 95 -1.06 -6.77 -4.78
C ASP A 95 0.12 -7.02 -5.72
N GLU A 96 0.70 -5.96 -6.30
CA GLU A 96 1.91 -6.06 -7.11
C GLU A 96 3.11 -6.53 -6.30
N VAL A 97 3.32 -5.99 -5.10
CA VAL A 97 4.39 -6.43 -4.19
C VAL A 97 4.22 -7.91 -3.81
N SER A 98 2.99 -8.36 -3.58
CA SER A 98 2.67 -9.77 -3.30
C SER A 98 3.04 -10.69 -4.47
N LYS A 99 2.79 -10.28 -5.72
CA LYS A 99 3.17 -11.02 -6.93
C LYS A 99 4.69 -11.09 -7.08
N LEU A 100 5.38 -9.94 -6.99
CA LEU A 100 6.83 -9.87 -7.09
C LEU A 100 7.52 -10.73 -6.03
N ARG A 101 6.98 -10.74 -4.81
CA ARG A 101 7.51 -11.60 -3.73
C ARG A 101 7.48 -13.09 -4.11
N LYS A 102 6.37 -13.56 -4.69
CA LYS A 102 6.22 -14.96 -5.13
C LYS A 102 7.19 -15.30 -6.27
N GLU A 103 7.43 -14.36 -7.19
CA GLU A 103 8.39 -14.55 -8.27
C GLU A 103 9.82 -14.67 -7.73
N VAL A 104 10.21 -13.80 -6.78
CA VAL A 104 11.52 -13.87 -6.10
C VAL A 104 11.69 -15.20 -5.37
N GLU A 105 10.66 -15.68 -4.65
CA GLU A 105 10.70 -16.97 -3.96
C GLU A 105 10.89 -18.14 -4.96
N SER A 106 10.21 -18.10 -6.11
CA SER A 106 10.36 -19.08 -7.19
C SER A 106 11.76 -19.06 -7.81
N PHE A 107 12.30 -17.87 -8.08
CA PHE A 107 13.66 -17.71 -8.60
C PHE A 107 14.72 -18.23 -7.61
N ASN A 108 14.58 -17.94 -6.32
CA ASN A 108 15.48 -18.45 -5.29
C ASN A 108 15.47 -19.98 -5.22
N ARG A 109 14.30 -20.62 -5.34
CA ARG A 109 14.24 -22.09 -5.36
C ARG A 109 15.01 -22.67 -6.55
N ARG A 110 14.82 -22.12 -7.75
CA ARG A 110 15.55 -22.53 -8.95
C ARG A 110 17.06 -22.29 -8.83
N PHE A 111 17.45 -21.21 -8.16
CA PHE A 111 18.86 -20.91 -7.93
C PHE A 111 19.53 -21.97 -7.05
N GLU A 112 18.89 -22.38 -5.95
CA GLU A 112 19.43 -23.48 -5.12
C GLU A 112 19.44 -24.82 -5.88
N GLU A 113 18.40 -25.15 -6.65
CA GLU A 113 18.38 -26.36 -7.51
C GLU A 113 19.55 -26.38 -8.52
N LEU A 114 19.86 -25.22 -9.13
CA LEU A 114 21.00 -25.08 -10.04
C LEU A 114 22.34 -25.19 -9.32
N LYS A 115 22.45 -24.59 -8.13
CA LYS A 115 23.66 -24.66 -7.31
C LYS A 115 23.97 -26.10 -6.89
N ASP A 116 22.97 -26.85 -6.43
CA ASP A 116 23.11 -28.27 -6.11
C ASP A 116 23.57 -29.06 -7.35
N SER A 117 22.99 -28.77 -8.51
CA SER A 117 23.38 -29.40 -9.79
C SER A 117 24.84 -29.11 -10.15
N ILE A 118 25.31 -27.88 -9.94
CA ILE A 118 26.71 -27.48 -10.16
C ILE A 118 27.64 -28.22 -9.21
N ASP A 119 27.27 -28.34 -7.93
CA ASP A 119 28.07 -29.06 -6.94
C ASP A 119 28.19 -30.55 -7.27
N TRP A 120 27.10 -31.17 -7.74
CA TRP A 120 27.13 -32.55 -8.26
C TRP A 120 28.05 -32.72 -9.47
N ILE A 121 27.93 -31.82 -10.45
CA ILE A 121 28.78 -31.84 -11.66
C ILE A 121 30.25 -31.68 -11.27
N ARG A 122 30.56 -30.74 -10.37
CA ARG A 122 31.91 -30.50 -9.87
C ARG A 122 32.46 -31.72 -9.15
N SER A 123 31.70 -32.28 -8.20
CA SER A 123 32.09 -33.49 -7.46
C SER A 123 32.35 -34.68 -8.40
N SER A 124 31.51 -34.85 -9.43
CA SER A 124 31.68 -35.87 -10.46
C SER A 124 32.98 -35.67 -11.26
N ALA A 125 33.27 -34.44 -11.67
CA ALA A 125 34.53 -34.12 -12.35
C ALA A 125 35.76 -34.35 -11.46
N GLU A 126 35.70 -33.93 -10.19
CA GLU A 126 36.79 -34.11 -9.25
C GLU A 126 37.08 -35.60 -8.99
N ARG A 127 36.05 -36.46 -8.90
CA ARG A 127 36.22 -37.92 -8.78
C ARG A 127 37.02 -38.52 -9.93
N ARG A 128 36.82 -38.04 -11.16
CA ARG A 128 37.58 -38.49 -12.35
C ARG A 128 39.05 -38.08 -12.31
N LEU A 129 39.44 -37.17 -11.41
CA LEU A 129 40.76 -36.57 -11.34
C LEU A 129 41.52 -36.90 -10.03
N ARG A 130 40.92 -37.73 -9.19
CA ARG A 130 41.47 -38.22 -7.94
C ARG A 130 42.63 -39.19 -8.18
N ASP A 131 43.71 -39.01 -7.43
CA ASP A 131 44.85 -39.94 -7.48
C ASP A 131 44.59 -41.21 -6.65
N ASP A 132 43.70 -41.12 -5.65
CA ASP A 132 43.37 -42.16 -4.67
C ASP A 132 42.23 -43.09 -5.09
N TYR A 133 41.54 -42.78 -6.19
CA TYR A 133 40.31 -43.48 -6.61
C TYR A 133 40.31 -43.79 -8.11
N ASN A 134 41.31 -44.52 -8.59
CA ASN A 134 41.36 -44.97 -9.99
C ASN A 134 41.01 -43.86 -11.00
N GLY A 135 41.54 -42.66 -10.78
CA GLY A 135 41.26 -41.48 -11.61
C GLY A 135 41.66 -41.69 -13.07
N CYS A 136 41.42 -40.70 -13.92
CA CYS A 136 41.64 -40.82 -15.35
C CYS A 136 43.07 -41.30 -15.68
N LYS A 137 43.19 -42.35 -16.51
CA LYS A 137 44.50 -42.86 -16.96
C LYS A 137 45.29 -41.85 -17.78
N TRP A 138 44.60 -40.89 -18.39
CA TRP A 138 45.20 -39.79 -19.15
C TRP A 138 45.63 -38.61 -18.28
N LEU A 139 45.61 -38.73 -16.96
CA LEU A 139 46.10 -37.69 -16.06
C LEU A 139 47.58 -37.93 -15.77
N ASP A 140 48.45 -36.94 -15.95
CA ASP A 140 49.84 -37.04 -15.46
C ASP A 140 49.96 -36.64 -13.98
N GLY A 141 51.14 -36.87 -13.37
CA GLY A 141 51.39 -36.51 -11.97
C GLY A 141 51.31 -35.00 -11.68
N GLY A 142 51.46 -34.15 -12.69
CA GLY A 142 51.29 -32.70 -12.59
C GLY A 142 49.83 -32.24 -12.72
N GLY A 143 48.89 -33.15 -12.96
CA GLY A 143 47.48 -32.85 -13.15
C GLY A 143 47.12 -32.40 -14.58
N TYR A 144 47.99 -32.63 -15.56
CA TYR A 144 47.74 -32.31 -16.97
C TYR A 144 47.11 -33.50 -17.70
N CYS A 145 46.14 -33.22 -18.57
CA CYS A 145 45.60 -34.25 -19.46
C CYS A 145 46.62 -34.58 -20.54
N THR A 146 46.85 -35.88 -20.76
CA THR A 146 47.82 -36.38 -21.71
C THR A 146 47.23 -36.76 -23.06
N LEU A 147 45.90 -36.87 -23.14
CA LEU A 147 45.19 -37.22 -24.35
C LEU A 147 44.78 -35.99 -25.17
N TRP A 148 44.16 -35.00 -24.52
CA TRP A 148 43.67 -33.79 -25.15
C TRP A 148 44.72 -32.67 -25.10
N TYR A 149 44.84 -31.95 -26.21
CA TYR A 149 45.74 -30.81 -26.37
C TYR A 149 45.09 -29.74 -27.24
N TRP A 150 45.61 -28.53 -27.13
CA TRP A 150 45.20 -27.37 -27.92
C TRP A 150 46.38 -26.89 -28.77
N HIS A 151 46.10 -26.36 -29.94
CA HIS A 151 47.13 -25.76 -30.80
C HIS A 151 47.62 -24.40 -30.29
N GLU A 152 46.80 -23.73 -29.48
CA GLU A 152 47.09 -22.42 -28.92
C GLU A 152 46.86 -22.39 -27.41
N LYS A 153 47.56 -21.47 -26.74
CA LYS A 153 47.40 -21.25 -25.31
C LYS A 153 46.15 -20.40 -25.06
N VAL A 154 45.19 -20.94 -24.32
CA VAL A 154 43.98 -20.22 -23.91
C VAL A 154 44.30 -19.28 -22.74
N LYS A 155 43.93 -18.01 -22.86
CA LYS A 155 44.16 -17.01 -21.80
C LYS A 155 43.39 -17.37 -20.53
N GLY A 156 44.06 -17.28 -19.39
CA GLY A 156 43.48 -17.62 -18.07
C GLY A 156 43.47 -19.12 -17.75
N TRP A 157 43.81 -19.98 -18.70
CA TRP A 157 43.87 -21.41 -18.48
C TRP A 157 45.27 -21.83 -18.06
N ASN A 158 45.35 -22.80 -17.14
CA ASN A 158 46.63 -23.32 -16.70
C ASN A 158 47.10 -24.39 -17.69
N MET A 159 47.97 -24.01 -18.61
CA MET A 159 48.41 -24.89 -19.69
C MET A 159 49.94 -24.99 -19.75
N ARG A 160 50.44 -26.17 -20.09
CA ARG A 160 51.87 -26.46 -20.27
C ARG A 160 52.15 -26.70 -21.77
N PRO A 161 53.17 -26.07 -22.38
CA PRO A 161 53.56 -26.38 -23.74
C PRO A 161 54.12 -27.81 -23.82
N ASP A 162 53.92 -28.45 -24.97
CA ASP A 162 54.40 -29.78 -25.29
C ASP A 162 54.65 -29.89 -26.81
N THR A 163 55.29 -30.96 -27.26
CA THR A 163 55.56 -31.19 -28.69
C THR A 163 54.81 -32.43 -29.18
N LYS A 164 54.02 -32.27 -30.24
CA LYS A 164 53.35 -33.38 -30.92
C LYS A 164 53.61 -33.27 -32.42
N GLU A 165 54.21 -34.31 -33.00
CA GLU A 165 54.53 -34.38 -34.44
C GLU A 165 55.35 -33.16 -34.94
N GLY A 166 56.32 -32.71 -34.13
CA GLY A 166 57.17 -31.55 -34.46
C GLY A 166 56.49 -30.18 -34.32
N ARG A 167 55.24 -30.11 -33.84
CA ARG A 167 54.51 -28.85 -33.58
C ARG A 167 54.35 -28.61 -32.08
N THR A 168 54.42 -27.35 -31.69
CA THR A 168 54.08 -26.94 -30.31
C THR A 168 52.57 -27.07 -30.09
N VAL A 169 52.19 -27.73 -29.00
CA VAL A 169 50.82 -27.87 -28.53
C VAL A 169 50.76 -27.54 -27.04
N TYR A 170 49.57 -27.40 -26.48
CA TYR A 170 49.36 -27.03 -25.09
C TYR A 170 48.45 -28.04 -24.40
N ARG A 171 48.90 -28.59 -23.27
CA ARG A 171 48.11 -29.49 -22.41
C ARG A 171 47.51 -28.71 -21.27
N LEU A 172 46.22 -28.95 -20.99
CA LEU A 172 45.49 -28.30 -19.90
C LEU A 172 45.71 -29.03 -18.57
N ASN A 173 45.97 -28.27 -17.50
CA ASN A 173 45.91 -28.77 -16.14
C ASN A 173 44.45 -28.95 -15.73
N VAL A 174 43.96 -30.17 -15.84
CA VAL A 174 42.57 -30.51 -15.56
C VAL A 174 42.26 -30.55 -14.07
N LYS A 175 43.25 -30.73 -13.19
CA LYS A 175 43.03 -30.56 -11.73
C LYS A 175 42.69 -29.12 -11.36
N LYS A 176 43.24 -28.13 -12.07
CA LYS A 176 42.89 -26.70 -11.91
C LYS A 176 41.65 -26.28 -12.70
N HIS A 177 41.23 -27.09 -13.66
CA HIS A 177 40.07 -26.85 -14.53
C HIS A 177 39.19 -28.11 -14.65
N PRO A 178 38.66 -28.63 -13.53
CA PRO A 178 38.07 -29.98 -13.47
C PRO A 178 36.80 -30.13 -14.30
N LEU A 179 36.05 -29.04 -14.50
CA LEU A 179 34.80 -29.05 -15.23
C LEU A 179 34.95 -29.47 -16.70
N ILE A 180 36.14 -29.30 -17.30
CA ILE A 180 36.42 -29.75 -18.67
C ILE A 180 36.34 -31.28 -18.81
N CYS A 181 36.48 -32.02 -17.70
CA CYS A 181 36.46 -33.47 -17.67
C CYS A 181 35.09 -34.07 -17.34
N THR A 182 34.07 -33.25 -17.03
CA THR A 182 32.72 -33.71 -16.63
C THR A 182 32.10 -34.64 -17.68
N ALA A 183 32.21 -34.27 -18.95
CA ALA A 183 31.65 -34.99 -20.09
C ALA A 183 32.75 -35.47 -21.07
N CYS A 184 33.98 -35.70 -20.60
CA CYS A 184 35.07 -36.16 -21.46
C CYS A 184 34.73 -37.56 -22.02
N PRO A 185 34.57 -37.71 -23.36
CA PRO A 185 34.16 -38.98 -23.96
C PRO A 185 35.27 -40.04 -23.89
N SER A 186 36.51 -39.62 -23.63
CA SER A 186 37.69 -40.49 -23.56
C SER A 186 38.12 -40.79 -22.12
N TYR A 187 37.26 -40.51 -21.14
CA TYR A 187 37.53 -40.87 -19.75
C TYR A 187 37.65 -42.39 -19.62
N GLU A 188 38.74 -42.83 -19.01
CA GLU A 188 38.96 -44.22 -18.66
C GLU A 188 39.68 -44.25 -17.30
N PRO A 189 39.17 -44.97 -16.29
CA PRO A 189 39.81 -45.05 -14.99
C PRO A 189 41.16 -45.76 -15.09
N ARG A 190 42.10 -45.42 -14.22
CA ARG A 190 43.30 -46.25 -13.98
C ARG A 190 42.81 -47.58 -13.42
N GLY A 191 43.24 -48.69 -14.03
CA GLY A 191 42.90 -50.05 -13.59
C GLY A 191 43.32 -50.31 -12.14
#